data_AF-A0A352PJ36-F1
#
_entry.id   AF-A0A352PJ36-F1
#
_cell.length_a   1.000
_cell.length_b   1.000
_cell.length_c   1.000
_cell.angle_alpha   90.00
_cell.angle_beta   90.00
_cell.angle_gamma   90.00
#
_symmetry.space_group_name_H-M   'P 1'
#
loop_
_entity.id
_entity.type
_entity.pdbx_description
1 polymer ?
#
loop_
_entity_poly.entity_id
_entity_poly.type
_entity_poly.pdbx_seq_one_letter_code
_entity_poly.pdbx_strand_id
1 'polypeptide(L)'
;MKLLFPKSESGRSQIIDEMNDYHIVPTDQYKRKIRKEMILLEEKPLAESIRNKRVIKLKGTGKVDIYELRIKASTNMAYRLFFAIRSAGYIALHFFLKKSNNYKTSILIATQRIQKYDQNQHDNK
;
A
#
# COMPACT_ATOMS: atom_id res chain seq x y z
N MET A 1 14.00 0.93 4.04
CA MET A 1 13.32 2.20 3.66
C MET A 1 12.05 2.30 4.48
N LYS A 2 11.61 3.50 4.90
CA LYS A 2 10.37 3.63 5.70
C LYS A 2 9.11 3.63 4.83
N LEU A 3 8.02 3.08 5.34
CA LEU A 3 6.69 3.17 4.76
C LEU A 3 6.03 4.47 5.23
N LEU A 4 5.75 5.33 4.26
CA LEU A 4 5.14 6.64 4.44
C LEU A 4 3.67 6.56 4.10
N PHE A 5 2.86 7.25 4.90
CA PHE A 5 1.41 7.32 4.75
C PHE A 5 1.04 8.77 4.41
N PRO A 6 0.91 9.11 3.11
CA PRO A 6 0.56 10.46 2.70
C PRO A 6 -0.72 10.94 3.39
N LYS A 7 -0.71 12.20 3.79
CA LYS A 7 -1.87 12.89 4.35
C LYS A 7 -2.65 13.57 3.22
N SER A 8 -3.97 13.55 3.29
CA SER A 8 -4.83 14.44 2.50
C SER A 8 -4.72 15.88 3.00
N GLU A 9 -5.35 16.81 2.28
CA GLU A 9 -5.48 18.22 2.67
C GLU A 9 -6.09 18.38 4.08
N SER A 10 -6.98 17.47 4.48
CA SER A 10 -7.54 17.40 5.83
C SER A 10 -6.57 16.89 6.92
N GLY A 11 -5.31 16.62 6.58
CA GLY A 11 -4.29 16.10 7.50
C GLY A 11 -4.42 14.62 7.87
N ARG A 12 -5.48 13.94 7.40
CA ARG A 12 -5.73 12.51 7.64
C ARG A 12 -5.02 11.64 6.60
N SER A 13 -4.57 10.45 6.99
CA SER A 13 -4.10 9.48 6.00
C SER A 13 -5.24 8.57 5.57
N GLN A 14 -5.59 8.64 4.28
CA GLN A 14 -6.64 7.79 3.70
C GLN A 14 -6.33 6.30 3.86
N ILE A 15 -5.05 5.91 3.88
CA ILE A 15 -4.66 4.51 4.08
C ILE A 15 -4.90 4.05 5.51
N ILE A 16 -4.64 4.92 6.49
CA ILE A 16 -4.93 4.63 7.90
C ILE A 16 -6.45 4.52 8.08
N ASP A 17 -7.22 5.39 7.43
CA ASP A 17 -8.68 5.32 7.43
C ASP A 17 -9.18 4.00 6.78
N GLU A 18 -8.63 3.60 5.62
CA GLU A 18 -8.91 2.31 4.96
C GLU A 18 -8.56 1.10 5.85
N MET A 19 -7.49 1.18 6.64
CA MET A 19 -7.11 0.12 7.58
C MET A 19 -7.99 0.05 8.83
N ASN A 20 -8.50 1.20 9.27
CA ASN A 20 -9.31 1.32 10.47
C ASN A 20 -10.79 1.06 10.25
N ASP A 21 -11.25 1.03 9.00
CA ASP A 21 -12.59 0.57 8.66
C ASP A 21 -12.80 -0.86 9.20
N TYR A 22 -13.74 -1.01 10.13
CA TYR A 22 -14.05 -2.26 10.83
C TYR A 22 -14.48 -3.37 9.86
N HIS A 23 -15.02 -3.02 8.69
CA HIS A 23 -15.36 -4.00 7.66
C HIS A 23 -14.13 -4.55 6.93
N ILE A 24 -13.04 -3.78 6.90
CA ILE A 24 -11.81 -4.16 6.24
C ILE A 24 -10.96 -5.00 7.19
N VAL A 25 -10.65 -4.52 8.41
CA VAL A 25 -9.77 -5.25 9.35
C VAL A 25 -10.50 -5.56 10.67
N PRO A 26 -11.24 -6.68 10.75
CA PRO A 26 -12.22 -6.93 11.81
C PRO A 26 -11.62 -7.32 13.17
N THR A 27 -10.35 -7.74 13.25
CA THR A 27 -9.76 -8.24 14.50
C THR A 27 -8.34 -7.71 14.75
N ASP A 28 -7.98 -7.59 16.02
CA ASP A 28 -6.63 -7.18 16.43
C ASP A 28 -5.55 -8.14 15.98
N GLN A 29 -5.88 -9.44 15.88
CA GLN A 29 -4.96 -10.44 15.33
C GLN A 29 -4.58 -10.09 13.88
N TYR A 30 -5.54 -9.67 13.06
CA TYR A 30 -5.28 -9.25 11.68
C TYR A 30 -4.53 -7.94 11.61
N LYS A 31 -4.87 -6.96 12.46
CA LYS A 31 -4.11 -5.70 12.59
C LYS A 31 -2.63 -5.97 12.91
N ARG A 32 -2.35 -6.89 13.84
CA ARG A 32 -0.97 -7.31 14.18
C ARG A 32 -0.25 -7.94 12.99
N LYS A 33 -0.92 -8.82 12.23
CA LYS A 33 -0.33 -9.44 11.02
C LYS A 33 -0.03 -8.41 9.94
N ILE A 34 -0.94 -7.48 9.67
CA ILE A 34 -0.74 -6.39 8.71
C ILE A 34 0.46 -5.54 9.10
N ARG A 35 0.53 -5.10 10.37
CA ARG A 35 1.67 -4.33 10.89
C ARG A 35 2.99 -5.09 10.76
N LYS A 36 3.00 -6.39 11.07
CA LYS A 36 4.19 -7.24 10.92
C LYS A 36 4.66 -7.27 9.47
N GLU A 37 3.77 -7.42 8.49
CA GLU A 37 4.15 -7.42 7.07
C GLU A 37 4.65 -6.04 6.61
N MET A 38 4.08 -4.95 7.11
CA MET A 38 4.58 -3.59 6.83
C MET A 38 5.98 -3.37 7.40
N ILE A 39 6.24 -3.81 8.63
CA ILE A 39 7.58 -3.76 9.24
C ILE A 39 8.58 -4.60 8.43
N LEU A 40 8.19 -5.82 8.04
CA LEU A 40 9.04 -6.68 7.21
C LEU A 40 9.36 -6.06 5.84
N LEU A 41 8.44 -5.30 5.26
CA LEU A 41 8.70 -4.53 4.03
C LEU A 41 9.79 -3.47 4.25
N GLU A 42 9.82 -2.81 5.41
CA GLU A 42 10.81 -1.77 5.72
C GLU A 42 12.20 -2.33 6.01
N GLU A 43 12.24 -3.46 6.72
CA GLU A 43 13.46 -4.10 7.23
C GLU A 43 14.18 -4.98 6.20
N LYS A 44 13.43 -5.61 5.29
CA LYS A 44 14.01 -6.56 4.31
C LYS A 44 14.32 -5.88 2.98
N PRO A 45 15.40 -6.30 2.29
CA PRO A 45 15.65 -5.84 0.93
C PRO A 45 14.46 -6.14 0.02
N LEU A 46 14.02 -5.16 -0.77
CA LEU A 46 12.89 -5.31 -1.69
C LEU A 46 13.06 -6.52 -2.63
N ALA A 47 14.29 -6.76 -3.11
CA ALA A 47 14.59 -7.91 -3.96
C ALA A 47 14.26 -9.25 -3.27
N GLU A 48 14.49 -9.37 -1.96
CA GLU A 48 14.10 -10.55 -1.19
C GLU A 48 12.57 -10.69 -1.11
N SER A 49 11.88 -9.59 -0.83
CA SER A 49 10.41 -9.55 -0.79
C SER A 49 9.78 -9.91 -2.14
N ILE A 50 10.41 -9.54 -3.25
CA ILE A 50 9.99 -9.92 -4.61
C ILE A 50 10.26 -11.41 -4.87
N ARG A 51 11.47 -11.91 -4.56
CA ARG A 51 11.82 -13.34 -4.72
C ARG A 51 10.86 -14.24 -3.96
N ASN A 52 10.49 -13.85 -2.75
CA ASN A 52 9.56 -14.60 -1.90
C ASN A 52 8.08 -14.35 -2.23
N LYS A 53 7.78 -13.65 -3.34
CA LYS A 53 6.41 -13.33 -3.82
C LYS A 53 5.55 -12.58 -2.79
N ARG A 54 6.16 -11.96 -1.78
CA ARG A 54 5.48 -11.06 -0.84
C ARG A 54 5.16 -9.73 -1.51
N VAL A 55 6.06 -9.27 -2.37
CA VAL A 55 5.89 -8.07 -3.18
C VAL A 55 5.86 -8.41 -4.66
N ILE A 56 4.96 -7.77 -5.41
CA ILE A 56 4.90 -7.88 -6.87
C ILE A 56 4.82 -6.50 -7.51
N LYS A 57 5.62 -6.26 -8.54
CA LYS A 57 5.47 -5.07 -9.40
C LYS A 57 4.20 -5.20 -10.25
N LEU A 58 3.31 -4.23 -10.16
CA LEU A 58 2.07 -4.20 -10.93
C LEU A 58 2.36 -3.86 -12.40
N LYS A 59 1.54 -4.41 -13.30
CA LYS A 59 1.53 -4.07 -14.73
C LYS A 59 0.36 -3.11 -15.00
N GLY A 60 0.45 -2.32 -16.07
CA GLY A 60 -0.66 -1.46 -16.51
C GLY A 60 -0.82 -0.17 -15.69
N THR A 61 0.23 0.26 -14.99
CA THR A 61 0.27 1.50 -14.18
C THR A 61 0.83 2.69 -14.97
N GLY A 62 0.85 2.58 -16.30
CA GLY A 62 1.41 3.59 -17.20
C GLY A 62 2.90 3.84 -16.95
N LYS A 63 3.27 5.11 -16.74
CA LYS A 63 4.64 5.54 -16.44
C LYS A 63 5.03 5.40 -14.96
N VAL A 64 4.12 4.94 -14.10
CA VAL A 64 4.39 4.89 -12.65
C VAL A 64 4.67 3.48 -12.18
N ASP A 65 5.75 3.32 -11.42
CA ASP A 65 6.10 2.05 -10.78
C ASP A 65 5.32 1.86 -9.47
N ILE A 66 4.32 0.98 -9.51
CA ILE A 66 3.51 0.58 -8.34
C ILE A 66 3.78 -0.89 -8.01
N TYR A 67 3.88 -1.18 -6.72
CA TYR A 67 4.13 -2.48 -6.16
C TYR A 67 2.96 -2.88 -5.25
N GLU A 68 2.68 -4.18 -5.19
CA GLU A 68 1.69 -4.79 -4.31
C GLU A 68 2.41 -5.57 -3.22
N LEU A 69 2.20 -5.21 -1.96
CA LEU A 69 2.47 -6.06 -0.81
C LEU A 69 1.28 -6.98 -0.56
N ARG A 70 1.54 -8.29 -0.51
CA ARG A 70 0.56 -9.35 -0.29
C ARG A 70 0.55 -9.80 1.16
N ILE A 71 -0.55 -9.53 1.85
CA ILE A 71 -0.67 -9.82 3.28
C ILE A 71 -1.72 -10.92 3.45
N LYS A 72 -1.31 -12.12 3.87
CA LYS A 72 -2.24 -13.23 4.16
C LYS A 72 -2.56 -13.23 5.66
N ALA A 73 -3.75 -12.75 6.01
CA ALA A 73 -4.18 -12.68 7.41
C ALA A 73 -4.77 -14.01 7.91
N SER A 74 -5.47 -14.75 7.05
CA SER A 74 -5.96 -16.10 7.33
C SER A 74 -6.10 -16.90 6.01
N THR A 75 -6.66 -18.11 6.08
CA THR A 75 -7.00 -18.91 4.88
C THR A 75 -7.96 -18.16 3.96
N ASN A 76 -8.91 -17.40 4.54
CA ASN A 76 -9.97 -16.74 3.79
C ASN A 76 -9.81 -15.22 3.66
N MET A 77 -8.89 -14.62 4.41
CA MET A 77 -8.66 -13.18 4.42
C MET A 77 -7.25 -12.83 3.95
N ALA A 78 -7.18 -12.05 2.88
CA ALA A 78 -5.94 -11.56 2.32
C ALA A 78 -6.11 -10.09 1.95
N TYR A 79 -5.17 -9.26 2.41
CA TYR A 79 -5.12 -7.84 2.14
C TYR A 79 -4.07 -7.53 1.10
N ARG A 80 -4.23 -6.37 0.47
CA ARG A 80 -3.30 -5.79 -0.47
C ARG A 80 -2.98 -4.38 -0.03
N LEU A 81 -1.70 -4.06 0.03
CA LEU A 81 -1.22 -2.70 0.14
C LEU A 81 -0.48 -2.38 -1.16
N PHE A 82 -1.00 -1.42 -1.91
CA PHE A 82 -0.29 -0.85 -3.05
C PHE A 82 0.61 0.27 -2.56
N PHE A 83 1.83 0.31 -3.08
CA PHE A 83 2.82 1.32 -2.74
C PHE A 83 3.73 1.67 -3.92
N ALA A 84 4.32 2.86 -3.90
CA ALA A 84 5.36 3.27 -4.84
C ALA A 84 6.69 3.48 -4.12
N ILE A 85 7.79 3.48 -4.87
CA ILE A 85 9.13 3.74 -4.33
C ILE A 85 9.54 5.14 -4.77
N ARG A 86 9.91 5.99 -3.80
CA ARG A 86 10.49 7.32 -4.02
C ARG A 86 11.71 7.48 -3.13
N SER A 87 12.51 8.52 -3.34
CA SER A 87 13.71 8.80 -2.54
C SER A 87 13.41 8.87 -1.03
N ALA A 88 12.24 9.39 -0.67
CA ALA A 88 11.80 9.50 0.73
C ALA A 88 11.45 8.15 1.39
N GLY A 89 11.08 7.12 0.62
CA GLY A 89 10.58 5.86 1.17
C GLY A 89 9.59 5.12 0.28
N TYR A 90 8.93 4.14 0.88
CA TYR A 90 7.78 3.47 0.29
C TYR A 90 6.54 4.34 0.53
N ILE A 91 5.87 4.78 -0.52
CA ILE A 91 4.67 5.61 -0.40
C ILE A 91 3.46 4.69 -0.42
N ALA A 92 2.72 4.59 0.68
CA ALA A 92 1.48 3.82 0.75
C ALA A 92 0.38 4.50 -0.09
N LEU A 93 -0.21 3.75 -1.03
CA LEU A 93 -1.14 4.30 -2.02
C LEU A 93 -2.55 3.78 -1.89
N HIS A 94 -2.77 2.51 -1.55
CA HIS A 94 -4.13 1.99 -1.37
C HIS A 94 -4.12 0.66 -0.60
N PHE A 95 -4.99 0.52 0.39
CA PHE A 95 -5.16 -0.68 1.18
C PHE A 95 -6.56 -1.25 1.01
N PHE A 96 -6.67 -2.56 0.75
CA PHE A 96 -7.97 -3.20 0.57
C PHE A 96 -7.95 -4.71 0.84
N LEU A 97 -9.13 -5.28 1.09
CA LEU A 97 -9.35 -6.73 1.14
C LEU A 97 -9.46 -7.29 -0.29
N LYS A 98 -8.65 -8.30 -0.62
CA LYS A 98 -8.53 -8.85 -1.99
C LYS A 98 -9.89 -9.27 -2.60
N LYS A 99 -10.80 -9.80 -1.78
CA LYS A 99 -12.08 -10.35 -2.24
C LYS A 99 -13.17 -9.30 -2.46
N SER A 100 -13.06 -8.13 -1.84
CA SER A 100 -14.13 -7.12 -1.85
C SER A 100 -13.96 -6.06 -2.95
N ASN A 101 -12.75 -5.91 -3.50
CA ASN A 101 -12.46 -4.79 -4.39
C ASN A 101 -12.12 -5.25 -5.81
N ASN A 102 -12.57 -4.46 -6.78
CA ASN A 102 -12.16 -4.62 -8.17
C ASN A 102 -10.70 -4.18 -8.33
N TYR A 103 -9.86 -5.11 -8.78
CA TYR A 103 -8.43 -4.90 -8.91
C TYR A 103 -8.06 -3.75 -9.88
N LYS A 104 -8.81 -3.56 -10.98
CA LYS A 104 -8.56 -2.46 -11.93
C LYS A 104 -8.84 -1.11 -11.29
N THR A 105 -9.94 -1.00 -10.53
CA THR A 105 -10.28 0.22 -9.80
C THR A 105 -9.23 0.54 -8.75
N SER A 106 -8.75 -0.46 -8.00
CA SER A 106 -7.66 -0.29 -7.03
C SER A 106 -6.35 0.20 -7.68
N ILE A 107 -6.02 -0.27 -8.88
CA ILE A 107 -4.85 0.22 -9.64
C ILE A 107 -5.03 1.68 -10.04
N LEU A 108 -6.23 2.05 -10.52
CA LEU A 108 -6.55 3.42 -10.91
C LEU A 108 -6.41 4.37 -9.71
N ILE A 109 -6.99 4.02 -8.55
CA ILE A 109 -6.89 4.78 -7.31
C ILE A 109 -5.43 4.99 -6.92
N ALA A 110 -4.63 3.91 -6.91
CA ALA A 110 -3.21 4.01 -6.55
C ALA A 110 -2.42 4.89 -7.53
N THR A 111 -2.71 4.79 -8.83
CA THR A 111 -2.07 5.60 -9.89
C THR A 111 -2.39 7.09 -9.73
N GLN A 112 -3.65 7.43 -9.47
CA GLN A 112 -4.06 8.82 -9.23
C GLN A 112 -3.40 9.37 -7.96
N ARG A 113 -3.34 8.57 -6.88
CA ARG A 113 -2.74 9.00 -5.60
C ARG A 113 -1.25 9.27 -5.71
N ILE A 114 -0.50 8.45 -6.45
CA ILE A 114 0.94 8.70 -6.63
C ILE A 114 1.20 9.91 -7.55
N GLN A 115 0.38 10.12 -8.58
CA GLN A 115 0.47 11.33 -9.42
C GLN A 115 0.23 12.60 -8.59
N LYS A 116 -0.82 12.61 -7.75
CA LYS A 116 -1.09 13.72 -6.83
C LYS A 116 0.05 13.93 -5.83
N TYR A 117 0.61 12.85 -5.28
CA TYR A 117 1.75 12.93 -4.39
C TYR A 117 2.96 13.58 -5.08
N ASP A 118 3.33 13.12 -6.27
CA ASP A 118 4.48 13.63 -7.01
C ASP A 118 4.28 15.11 -7.40
N GLN A 119 3.07 15.52 -7.77
CA GLN A 119 2.72 16.92 -8.05
C GLN A 119 2.91 17.80 -6.80
N ASN A 120 2.37 17.39 -5.66
CA ASN A 120 2.52 18.13 -4.41
C ASN A 120 3.98 18.24 -3.95
N GLN A 121 4.85 17.27 -4.27
CA GLN A 121 6.28 17.36 -3.96
C GLN A 121 7.05 18.29 -4.90
N HIS A 122 6.51 18.55 -6.10
CA HIS A 122 7.07 19.52 -7.04
C HIS A 122 6.67 20.95 -6.66
N ASP A 123 5.41 21.17 -6.28
CA ASP A 123 4.89 22.51 -5.95
C ASP A 123 5.42 23.07 -4.62
N ASN A 124 6.00 22.21 -3.76
CA ASN A 124 6.62 22.59 -2.49
C ASN A 124 8.16 22.75 -2.57
N LYS A 125 8.73 22.83 -3.78
CA LYS A 125 10.15 23.11 -4.03
C LYS A 125 10.33 24.46 -4.70
#